data_AF-A0AAW5XQH4-F1
#
_entry.id   AF-A0AAW5XQH4-F1
#
_cell.length_a   1.000
_cell.length_b   1.000
_cell.length_c   1.000
_cell.angle_alpha   90.00
_cell.angle_beta   90.00
_cell.angle_gamma   90.00
#
_symmetry.space_group_name_H-M   'P 1'
#
loop_
_entity.id
_entity.type
_entity.pdbx_description
1 polymer ?
#
loop_
_entity_poly.entity_id
_entity_poly.type
_entity_poly.pdbx_seq_one_letter_code
_entity_poly.pdbx_strand_id
1 'polypeptide(L)'
;MNFKQLLIDNFTYKTSYIARQAQGMNVKETKDYIAVDCGLPADTFNIITLLNNNVTEGIEKLYKEVAYFNQKKYPMSVWFWDEKLEGNIKNELIKLGLKEAEQNIAMVANLHTIHPTTNLPEGFTIQKASSSGQIKKFGEALASLFGTSEEGIHVQAFYNQTASFHLWNSENMKLYLGFYKDEVVSVGSLVCTQDSIGIYDIATKEEMRGKGFGSTMFHYLLQEAKKLNVAQCVLQASPDGINIYKKAGFQSVGQMTVFENRHLFE
;
A
#
# COMPACT_ATOMS: atom_id res chain seq x y z
N MET A 1 -14.60 1.29 -18.66
CA MET A 1 -14.33 1.18 -17.21
C MET A 1 -13.40 2.31 -16.83
N ASN A 2 -13.70 3.05 -15.76
CA ASN A 2 -12.81 4.11 -15.29
C ASN A 2 -11.72 3.48 -14.40
N PHE A 3 -10.56 3.14 -14.99
CA PHE A 3 -9.48 2.49 -14.24
C PHE A 3 -8.87 3.39 -13.17
N LYS A 4 -8.79 4.72 -13.40
CA LYS A 4 -8.34 5.67 -12.37
C LYS A 4 -9.19 5.51 -11.11
N GLN A 5 -10.52 5.59 -11.25
CA GLN A 5 -11.43 5.48 -10.11
C GLN A 5 -11.28 4.12 -9.42
N LEU A 6 -11.24 3.02 -10.19
CA LEU A 6 -11.08 1.68 -9.64
C LEU A 6 -9.84 1.54 -8.75
N LEU A 7 -8.70 2.09 -9.19
CA LEU A 7 -7.45 2.04 -8.44
C LEU A 7 -7.48 2.95 -7.20
N ILE A 8 -8.05 4.14 -7.32
CA ILE A 8 -8.23 5.06 -6.19
C ILE A 8 -9.15 4.44 -5.13
N ASP A 9 -10.26 3.81 -5.53
CA ASP A 9 -11.20 3.17 -4.62
C ASP A 9 -10.55 2.02 -3.86
N ASN A 10 -9.81 1.14 -4.55
CA ASN A 10 -9.12 0.03 -3.90
C ASN A 10 -8.01 0.53 -2.96
N PHE A 11 -7.23 1.51 -3.41
CA PHE A 11 -6.13 2.06 -2.61
C PHE A 11 -6.65 2.81 -1.38
N THR A 12 -7.68 3.63 -1.50
CA THR A 12 -8.31 4.31 -0.35
C THR A 12 -8.96 3.32 0.61
N TYR A 13 -9.53 2.22 0.09
CA TYR A 13 -9.99 1.13 0.93
C TYR A 13 -8.83 0.55 1.73
N LYS A 14 -7.71 0.18 1.09
CA LYS A 14 -6.50 -0.31 1.77
C LYS A 14 -6.07 0.63 2.90
N THR A 15 -5.84 1.90 2.58
CA THR A 15 -5.20 2.84 3.51
C THR A 15 -6.10 3.22 4.68
N SER A 16 -7.43 3.22 4.49
CA SER A 16 -8.38 3.56 5.55
C SER A 16 -8.96 2.37 6.32
N TYR A 17 -8.80 1.13 5.83
CA TYR A 17 -9.50 -0.06 6.37
C TYR A 17 -9.29 -0.26 7.88
N ILE A 18 -8.04 -0.22 8.32
CA ILE A 18 -7.67 -0.41 9.73
C ILE A 18 -8.14 0.78 10.56
N ALA A 19 -7.82 1.99 10.09
CA ALA A 19 -8.05 3.23 10.83
C ALA A 19 -9.55 3.51 11.07
N ARG A 20 -10.44 3.04 10.19
CA ARG A 20 -11.90 3.14 10.40
C ARG A 20 -12.43 2.32 11.57
N GLN A 21 -11.68 1.30 12.00
CA GLN A 21 -12.15 0.31 12.97
C GLN A 21 -11.30 0.28 14.25
N ALA A 22 -10.17 0.98 14.25
CA ALA A 22 -9.21 0.99 15.34
C ALA A 22 -9.38 2.22 16.24
N GLN A 23 -9.51 2.00 17.54
CA GLN A 23 -9.51 3.09 18.51
C GLN A 23 -8.14 3.80 18.51
N GLY A 24 -8.15 5.13 18.50
CA GLY A 24 -6.93 5.95 18.49
C GLY A 24 -6.41 6.29 17.09
N MET A 25 -7.02 5.75 16.04
CA MET A 25 -6.80 6.15 14.66
C MET A 25 -7.94 7.07 14.19
N ASN A 26 -7.69 7.91 13.20
CA ASN A 26 -8.68 8.83 12.66
C ASN A 26 -8.70 8.80 11.14
N VAL A 27 -9.91 8.84 10.57
CA VAL A 27 -10.13 8.96 9.12
C VAL A 27 -11.02 10.16 8.88
N LYS A 28 -10.51 11.10 8.08
CA LYS A 28 -11.27 12.26 7.63
C LYS A 28 -11.56 12.12 6.14
N GLU A 29 -12.84 12.12 5.81
CA GLU A 29 -13.33 12.01 4.44
C GLU A 29 -13.94 13.32 3.97
N THR A 30 -13.57 13.70 2.75
CA THR A 30 -14.16 14.83 2.03
C THR A 30 -14.46 14.39 0.61
N LYS A 31 -15.10 15.27 -0.17
CA LYS A 31 -15.28 15.02 -1.61
C LYS A 31 -13.96 15.01 -2.41
N ASP A 32 -12.88 15.57 -1.84
CA ASP A 32 -11.63 15.83 -2.55
C ASP A 32 -10.48 14.92 -2.11
N TYR A 33 -10.50 14.48 -0.86
CA TYR A 33 -9.46 13.63 -0.29
C TYR A 33 -9.96 12.78 0.89
N ILE A 34 -9.21 11.73 1.20
CA ILE A 34 -9.30 10.95 2.44
C ILE A 34 -7.97 11.08 3.16
N ALA A 35 -7.99 11.53 4.42
CA ALA A 35 -6.82 11.65 5.27
C ALA A 35 -6.87 10.64 6.42
N VAL A 36 -5.82 9.84 6.56
CA VAL A 36 -5.68 8.81 7.59
C VAL A 36 -4.57 9.23 8.56
N ASP A 37 -4.88 9.23 9.86
CA ASP A 37 -3.91 9.34 10.96
C ASP A 37 -3.93 8.01 11.71
N CYS A 38 -2.84 7.24 11.62
CA CYS A 38 -2.72 5.92 12.24
C CYS A 38 -2.36 5.98 13.73
N GLY A 39 -2.20 7.17 14.30
CA GLY A 39 -1.81 7.35 15.71
C GLY A 39 -0.32 7.19 15.99
N LEU A 40 0.47 6.76 15.00
CA LEU A 40 1.93 6.61 15.07
C LEU A 40 2.65 7.51 14.05
N PRO A 41 3.90 7.91 14.28
CA PRO A 41 4.68 8.68 13.32
C PRO A 41 5.25 7.78 12.21
N ALA A 42 4.36 7.29 11.33
CA ALA A 42 4.69 6.46 10.17
C ALA A 42 3.96 6.96 8.92
N ASP A 43 4.69 7.48 7.94
CA ASP A 43 4.10 7.95 6.67
C ASP A 43 3.64 6.80 5.76
N THR A 44 4.07 5.57 6.07
CA THR A 44 3.52 4.32 5.50
C THR A 44 2.02 4.18 5.79
N PHE A 45 1.53 4.76 6.89
CA PHE A 45 0.13 4.62 7.32
C PHE A 45 -0.59 5.96 7.53
N ASN A 46 0.14 7.06 7.73
CA ASN A 46 -0.40 8.41 7.72
C ASN A 46 -0.51 8.91 6.28
N ILE A 47 -1.62 8.58 5.61
CA ILE A 47 -1.79 8.80 4.17
C ILE A 47 -2.94 9.77 3.92
N ILE A 48 -2.69 10.79 3.12
CA ILE A 48 -3.71 11.59 2.45
C ILE A 48 -3.81 11.14 0.99
N THR A 49 -4.93 10.53 0.61
CA THR A 49 -5.20 10.18 -0.79
C THR A 49 -6.10 11.21 -1.42
N LEU A 50 -5.65 11.86 -2.50
CA LEU A 50 -6.49 12.76 -3.30
C LEU A 50 -7.42 11.93 -4.20
N LEU A 51 -8.71 12.25 -4.17
CA LEU A 51 -9.75 11.61 -4.99
C LEU A 51 -9.88 12.29 -6.37
N ASN A 52 -9.49 13.56 -6.43
CA ASN A 52 -9.38 14.38 -7.64
C ASN A 52 -8.22 15.38 -7.45
N ASN A 53 -7.61 15.89 -8.53
CA ASN A 53 -6.55 16.91 -8.40
C ASN A 53 -7.08 18.34 -8.61
N ASN A 54 -8.40 18.52 -8.72
CA ASN A 54 -9.10 19.81 -8.81
C ASN A 54 -9.19 20.47 -7.43
N VAL A 55 -8.12 20.36 -6.65
CA VAL A 55 -8.06 20.86 -5.27
C VAL A 55 -7.93 22.38 -5.22
N THR A 56 -7.90 23.08 -6.36
CA THR A 56 -7.84 24.56 -6.41
C THR A 56 -9.01 25.19 -5.64
N GLU A 57 -10.21 24.61 -5.73
CA GLU A 57 -11.34 24.96 -4.87
C GLU A 57 -11.34 24.14 -3.58
N GLY A 58 -10.48 24.52 -2.62
CA GLY A 58 -10.43 23.89 -1.30
C GLY A 58 -9.05 23.48 -0.82
N ILE A 59 -7.98 23.89 -1.50
CA ILE A 59 -6.59 23.59 -1.16
C ILE A 59 -6.24 23.94 0.29
N GLU A 60 -6.88 24.98 0.85
CA GLU A 60 -6.73 25.36 2.26
C GLU A 60 -7.08 24.22 3.24
N LYS A 61 -7.99 23.32 2.87
CA LYS A 61 -8.31 22.14 3.68
C LYS A 61 -7.14 21.16 3.69
N LEU A 62 -6.55 20.90 2.53
CA LEU A 62 -5.35 20.08 2.42
C LEU A 62 -4.19 20.69 3.22
N TYR A 63 -4.04 22.02 3.18
CA TYR A 63 -3.01 22.74 3.95
C TYR A 63 -3.20 22.54 5.45
N LYS A 64 -4.44 22.54 5.93
CA LYS A 64 -4.77 22.25 7.33
C LYS A 64 -4.41 20.83 7.72
N GLU A 65 -4.64 19.84 6.86
CA GLU A 65 -4.23 18.45 7.16
C GLU A 65 -2.70 18.31 7.23
N VAL A 66 -1.98 18.87 6.26
CA VAL A 66 -0.51 18.84 6.26
C VAL A 66 0.04 19.58 7.49
N ALA A 67 -0.50 20.75 7.81
CA ALA A 67 -0.12 21.50 9.00
C ALA A 67 -0.41 20.73 10.30
N TYR A 68 -1.51 19.96 10.36
CA TYR A 68 -1.84 19.11 11.50
C TYR A 68 -0.75 18.06 11.74
N PHE A 69 -0.33 17.32 10.70
CA PHE A 69 0.75 16.33 10.83
C PHE A 69 2.10 17.00 11.17
N ASN A 70 2.40 18.15 10.56
CA ASN A 70 3.62 18.91 10.87
C ASN A 70 3.68 19.36 12.33
N GLN A 71 2.58 19.86 12.89
CA GLN A 71 2.49 20.26 14.30
C GLN A 71 2.59 19.06 15.24
N LYS A 72 2.00 17.92 14.86
CA LYS A 72 2.10 16.64 15.59
C LYS A 72 3.49 16.01 15.51
N LYS A 73 4.35 16.50 14.58
CA LYS A 73 5.65 15.91 14.20
C LYS A 73 5.54 14.47 13.74
N TYR A 74 4.50 14.18 12.97
CA TYR A 74 4.24 12.85 12.43
C TYR A 74 4.56 12.86 10.93
N PRO A 75 5.46 11.97 10.46
CA PRO A 75 5.60 11.68 9.04
C PRO A 75 4.24 11.31 8.42
N MET A 76 3.98 11.83 7.24
CA MET A 76 2.79 11.60 6.44
C MET A 76 3.12 11.67 4.94
N SER A 77 2.30 11.02 4.13
CA SER A 77 2.42 11.06 2.67
C SER A 77 1.11 11.49 2.00
N VAL A 78 1.22 12.25 0.91
CA VAL A 78 0.14 12.63 0.01
C VAL A 78 0.27 11.82 -1.28
N TRP A 79 -0.74 11.03 -1.59
CA TRP A 79 -0.83 10.21 -2.79
C TRP A 79 -1.87 10.80 -3.74
N PHE A 80 -1.50 10.96 -5.01
CA PHE A 80 -2.42 11.45 -6.03
C PHE A 80 -2.09 10.88 -7.40
N TRP A 81 -3.10 10.90 -8.27
CA TRP A 81 -2.98 10.44 -9.65
C TRP A 81 -2.38 11.55 -10.51
N ASP A 82 -1.36 11.26 -11.30
CA ASP A 82 -0.78 12.26 -12.20
C ASP A 82 -1.74 12.56 -13.36
N GLU A 83 -2.31 13.76 -13.36
CA GLU A 83 -3.05 14.31 -14.50
C GLU A 83 -2.27 15.42 -15.18
N LYS A 84 -2.20 15.36 -16.52
CA LYS A 84 -1.52 16.38 -17.33
C LYS A 84 -2.26 17.72 -17.39
N LEU A 85 -3.54 17.76 -17.00
CA LEU A 85 -4.46 18.88 -17.27
C LEU A 85 -4.94 19.62 -16.00
N GLU A 86 -4.57 19.15 -14.81
CA GLU A 86 -5.00 19.78 -13.55
C GLU A 86 -3.91 20.74 -13.02
N GLY A 87 -4.32 21.90 -12.48
CA GLY A 87 -3.41 22.92 -11.94
C GLY A 87 -2.42 22.30 -10.96
N ASN A 88 -1.13 22.62 -11.09
CA ASN A 88 -0.04 21.76 -10.61
C ASN A 88 -0.02 21.58 -9.07
N ILE A 89 -0.76 20.60 -8.56
CA ILE A 89 -0.80 20.18 -7.16
C ILE A 89 0.60 19.90 -6.61
N LYS A 90 1.54 19.42 -7.45
CA LYS A 90 2.94 19.19 -7.04
C LYS A 90 3.57 20.49 -6.53
N ASN A 91 3.32 21.61 -7.19
CA ASN A 91 3.84 22.91 -6.76
C ASN A 91 3.26 23.35 -5.41
N GLU A 92 1.97 23.09 -5.17
CA GLU A 92 1.35 23.43 -3.88
C GLU A 92 1.89 22.54 -2.76
N LEU A 93 2.08 21.24 -2.99
CA LEU A 93 2.70 20.33 -2.01
C LEU A 93 4.15 20.73 -1.69
N ILE A 94 4.94 21.14 -2.69
CA ILE A 94 6.30 21.68 -2.48
C ILE A 94 6.28 22.95 -1.62
N LYS A 95 5.33 23.86 -1.84
CA LYS A 95 5.17 25.07 -1.01
C LYS A 95 4.84 24.74 0.45
N LEU A 96 4.18 23.61 0.71
CA LEU A 96 3.92 23.10 2.06
C LEU A 96 5.13 22.41 2.69
N GLY A 97 6.26 22.34 1.98
CA GLY A 97 7.48 21.70 2.45
C GLY A 97 7.53 20.18 2.23
N LEU A 98 6.62 19.62 1.43
CA LEU A 98 6.69 18.20 1.07
C LEU A 98 7.68 17.98 -0.07
N LYS A 99 8.30 16.80 -0.09
CA LYS A 99 9.19 16.36 -1.18
C LYS A 99 8.58 15.17 -1.92
N GLU A 100 8.85 15.09 -3.21
CA GLU A 100 8.47 13.91 -4.00
C GLU A 100 9.30 12.71 -3.52
N ALA A 101 8.61 11.65 -3.13
CA ALA A 101 9.20 10.43 -2.59
C ALA A 101 9.26 9.32 -3.63
N GLU A 102 8.15 9.12 -4.35
CA GLU A 102 7.96 7.98 -5.23
C GLU A 102 7.09 8.32 -6.43
N GLN A 103 7.35 7.62 -7.53
CA GLN A 103 6.46 7.53 -8.68
C GLN A 103 6.13 6.07 -8.94
N ASN A 104 4.85 5.75 -8.93
CA ASN A 104 4.34 4.40 -9.07
C ASN A 104 3.45 4.29 -10.29
N ILE A 105 3.66 3.25 -11.11
CA ILE A 105 2.83 2.99 -12.28
C ILE A 105 1.58 2.23 -11.84
N ALA A 106 0.42 2.83 -12.07
CA ALA A 106 -0.87 2.24 -11.79
C ALA A 106 -1.18 1.18 -12.86
N MET A 107 -1.43 -0.06 -12.42
CA MET A 107 -1.64 -1.20 -13.32
C MET A 107 -2.93 -1.96 -13.00
N VAL A 108 -3.54 -2.52 -14.03
CA VAL A 108 -4.75 -3.36 -13.93
C VAL A 108 -4.60 -4.63 -14.74
N ALA A 109 -5.28 -5.69 -14.34
CA ALA A 109 -5.46 -6.88 -15.14
C ALA A 109 -6.85 -7.50 -14.97
N ASN A 110 -7.27 -8.28 -15.99
CA ASN A 110 -8.47 -9.09 -15.92
C ASN A 110 -8.13 -10.50 -15.44
N LEU A 111 -8.61 -10.87 -14.26
CA LEU A 111 -8.37 -12.18 -13.61
C LEU A 111 -8.94 -13.35 -14.40
N HIS A 112 -9.97 -13.12 -15.24
CA HIS A 112 -10.52 -14.16 -16.10
C HIS A 112 -9.57 -14.59 -17.22
N THR A 113 -8.70 -13.69 -17.69
CA THR A 113 -7.77 -13.93 -18.80
C THR A 113 -6.34 -14.24 -18.33
N ILE A 114 -6.02 -13.98 -17.07
CA ILE A 114 -4.70 -14.27 -16.50
C ILE A 114 -4.56 -15.76 -16.19
N HIS A 115 -3.38 -16.31 -16.50
CA HIS A 115 -2.97 -17.67 -16.14
C HIS A 115 -1.68 -17.60 -15.31
N PRO A 116 -1.79 -17.50 -13.97
CA PRO A 116 -0.62 -17.36 -13.12
C PRO A 116 0.11 -18.71 -13.02
N THR A 117 1.41 -18.70 -13.31
CA THR A 117 2.31 -19.83 -13.10
C THR A 117 3.07 -19.64 -11.80
N THR A 118 3.01 -20.63 -10.90
CA THR A 118 3.79 -20.63 -9.67
C THR A 118 4.79 -21.77 -9.73
N ASN A 119 6.05 -21.41 -9.86
CA ASN A 119 7.16 -22.30 -9.52
C ASN A 119 7.61 -21.88 -8.12
N LEU A 120 7.23 -22.65 -7.11
CA LEU A 120 7.70 -22.46 -5.74
C LEU A 120 9.18 -22.88 -5.68
N PRO A 121 10.09 -22.00 -5.21
CA PRO A 121 11.45 -22.41 -4.89
C PRO A 121 11.43 -23.57 -3.88
N GLU A 122 12.40 -24.47 -3.99
CA GLU A 122 12.51 -25.59 -3.06
C GLU A 122 12.60 -25.09 -1.60
N GLY A 123 11.79 -25.67 -0.72
CA GLY A 123 11.72 -25.27 0.69
C GLY A 123 11.02 -23.93 0.97
N PHE A 124 10.40 -23.31 -0.03
CA PHE A 124 9.57 -22.11 0.15
C PHE A 124 8.10 -22.46 0.26
N THR A 125 7.42 -21.96 1.30
CA THR A 125 5.98 -22.12 1.48
C THR A 125 5.31 -20.77 1.71
N ILE A 126 4.04 -20.63 1.33
CA ILE A 126 3.25 -19.42 1.58
C ILE A 126 2.00 -19.80 2.34
N GLN A 127 1.65 -19.02 3.37
CA GLN A 127 0.41 -19.17 4.12
C GLN A 127 -0.24 -17.83 4.46
N LYS A 128 -1.58 -17.80 4.56
CA LYS A 128 -2.34 -16.66 5.10
C LYS A 128 -2.02 -16.52 6.58
N ALA A 129 -1.74 -15.30 7.03
CA ALA A 129 -1.59 -14.99 8.44
C ALA A 129 -2.95 -15.09 9.15
N SER A 130 -3.00 -15.81 10.28
CA SER A 130 -4.23 -16.08 11.04
C SER A 130 -4.07 -15.91 12.55
N SER A 131 -2.87 -15.57 13.02
CA SER A 131 -2.56 -15.37 14.44
C SER A 131 -1.85 -14.05 14.67
N SER A 132 -2.01 -13.46 15.86
CA SER A 132 -1.30 -12.22 16.22
C SER A 132 0.21 -12.33 16.08
N GLY A 133 0.81 -13.50 16.36
CA GLY A 133 2.24 -13.73 16.14
C GLY A 133 2.62 -13.62 14.66
N GLN A 134 1.79 -14.14 13.75
CA GLN A 134 2.00 -14.03 12.31
C GLN A 134 1.81 -12.60 11.79
N ILE A 135 0.83 -11.84 12.31
CA ILE A 135 0.66 -10.42 11.96
C ILE A 135 1.89 -9.60 12.37
N LYS A 136 2.47 -9.88 13.54
CA LYS A 136 3.73 -9.24 13.97
C LYS A 136 4.90 -9.58 13.05
N LYS A 137 5.04 -10.85 12.66
CA LYS A 137 6.06 -11.28 11.67
C LYS A 137 5.87 -10.64 10.30
N PHE A 138 4.62 -10.37 9.90
CA PHE A 138 4.34 -9.59 8.69
C PHE A 138 4.93 -8.19 8.81
N GLY A 139 4.63 -7.52 9.92
CA GLY A 139 5.21 -6.22 10.26
C GLY A 139 6.72 -6.22 10.26
N GLU A 140 7.36 -7.27 10.79
CA GLU A 140 8.82 -7.35 10.91
C GLU A 140 9.46 -7.39 9.53
N ALA A 141 8.90 -8.20 8.63
CA ALA A 141 9.36 -8.29 7.25
C ALA A 141 9.14 -6.99 6.48
N LEU A 142 8.01 -6.29 6.68
CA LEU A 142 7.76 -5.01 6.02
C LEU A 142 8.66 -3.89 6.58
N ALA A 143 8.80 -3.82 7.90
CA ALA A 143 9.67 -2.87 8.60
C ALA A 143 11.13 -2.99 8.16
N SER A 144 11.58 -4.21 7.80
CA SER A 144 12.95 -4.44 7.32
C SER A 144 13.31 -3.65 6.05
N LEU A 145 12.32 -3.20 5.28
CA LEU A 145 12.55 -2.34 4.10
C LEU A 145 13.16 -0.98 4.47
N PHE A 146 12.98 -0.54 5.71
CA PHE A 146 13.43 0.75 6.20
C PHE A 146 14.78 0.68 6.94
N GLY A 147 15.41 -0.51 6.99
CA GLY A 147 16.69 -0.71 7.65
C GLY A 147 16.64 -0.29 9.13
N THR A 148 17.47 0.68 9.51
CA THR A 148 17.57 1.19 10.89
C THR A 148 16.84 2.52 11.11
N SER A 149 15.99 2.98 10.18
CA SER A 149 15.27 4.25 10.34
C SER A 149 14.15 4.15 11.37
N GLU A 150 13.72 5.32 11.88
CA GLU A 150 12.57 5.39 12.81
C GLU A 150 11.27 4.87 12.15
N GLU A 151 11.11 5.06 10.84
CA GLU A 151 9.95 4.53 10.10
C GLU A 151 9.79 3.02 10.30
N GLY A 152 10.88 2.25 10.23
CA GLY A 152 10.83 0.80 10.47
C GLY A 152 10.34 0.45 11.88
N ILE A 153 10.75 1.22 12.89
CA ILE A 153 10.29 1.04 14.28
C ILE A 153 8.78 1.28 14.37
N HIS A 154 8.28 2.33 13.73
CA HIS A 154 6.86 2.69 13.77
C HIS A 154 6.00 1.75 12.91
N VAL A 155 6.54 1.24 11.80
CA VAL A 155 5.89 0.20 11.00
C VAL A 155 5.70 -1.08 11.81
N GLN A 156 6.75 -1.53 12.52
CA GLN A 156 6.62 -2.67 13.43
C GLN A 156 5.62 -2.38 14.56
N ALA A 157 5.66 -1.18 15.14
CA ALA A 157 4.76 -0.78 16.22
C ALA A 157 3.29 -0.84 15.79
N PHE A 158 2.97 -0.40 14.56
CA PHE A 158 1.61 -0.48 14.01
C PHE A 158 1.10 -1.92 13.96
N TYR A 159 1.88 -2.85 13.40
CA TYR A 159 1.49 -4.26 13.36
C TYR A 159 1.44 -4.89 14.76
N ASN A 160 2.32 -4.49 15.69
CA ASN A 160 2.27 -4.94 17.07
C ASN A 160 0.97 -4.53 17.79
N GLN A 161 0.52 -3.28 17.59
CA GLN A 161 -0.69 -2.72 18.21
C GLN A 161 -1.97 -3.30 17.60
N THR A 162 -1.95 -3.56 16.29
CA THR A 162 -3.13 -4.03 15.55
C THR A 162 -3.22 -5.56 15.48
N ALA A 163 -2.18 -6.30 15.89
CA ALA A 163 -2.09 -7.76 15.71
C ALA A 163 -3.25 -8.58 16.31
N SER A 164 -3.94 -8.04 17.33
CA SER A 164 -5.09 -8.70 17.96
C SER A 164 -6.44 -8.31 17.34
N PHE A 165 -6.45 -7.38 16.37
CA PHE A 165 -7.69 -6.93 15.76
C PHE A 165 -8.30 -8.03 14.90
N HIS A 166 -9.58 -8.30 15.15
CA HIS A 166 -10.35 -9.33 14.42
C HIS A 166 -10.42 -9.08 12.91
N LEU A 167 -10.23 -7.83 12.47
CA LEU A 167 -10.19 -7.46 11.05
C LEU A 167 -9.11 -8.19 10.25
N TRP A 168 -8.03 -8.66 10.88
CA TRP A 168 -6.97 -9.41 10.18
C TRP A 168 -7.43 -10.81 9.77
N ASN A 169 -8.52 -11.27 10.38
CA ASN A 169 -9.21 -12.49 10.00
C ASN A 169 -10.36 -12.24 9.00
N SER A 170 -10.54 -11.00 8.53
CA SER A 170 -11.56 -10.68 7.52
C SER A 170 -11.20 -11.25 6.15
N GLU A 171 -12.20 -11.27 5.27
CA GLU A 171 -12.00 -11.58 3.85
C GLU A 171 -11.65 -10.34 3.02
N ASN A 172 -11.69 -9.14 3.61
CA ASN A 172 -11.47 -7.88 2.91
C ASN A 172 -10.00 -7.46 2.86
N MET A 173 -9.22 -7.82 3.89
CA MET A 173 -7.78 -7.58 3.91
C MET A 173 -7.07 -8.83 4.42
N LYS A 174 -6.24 -9.43 3.57
CA LYS A 174 -5.56 -10.71 3.83
C LYS A 174 -4.06 -10.51 3.75
N LEU A 175 -3.35 -10.90 4.80
CA LEU A 175 -1.88 -10.87 4.84
C LEU A 175 -1.33 -12.27 4.60
N TYR A 176 -0.23 -12.36 3.84
CA TYR A 176 0.43 -13.62 3.51
C TYR A 176 1.90 -13.56 3.88
N LEU A 177 2.40 -14.69 4.37
CA LEU A 177 3.77 -14.89 4.83
C LEU A 177 4.41 -16.00 4.00
N GLY A 178 5.58 -15.70 3.44
CA GLY A 178 6.45 -16.62 2.72
C GLY A 178 7.58 -17.11 3.63
N PHE A 179 7.62 -18.41 3.89
CA PHE A 179 8.58 -19.06 4.77
C PHE A 179 9.66 -19.77 3.99
N TYR A 180 10.91 -19.61 4.40
CA TYR A 180 12.05 -20.37 3.91
C TYR A 180 12.98 -20.70 5.08
N LYS A 181 13.27 -21.99 5.30
CA LYS A 181 14.03 -22.47 6.47
C LYS A 181 13.45 -21.96 7.81
N ASP A 182 12.13 -22.11 7.96
CA ASP A 182 11.34 -21.70 9.14
C ASP A 182 11.29 -20.18 9.45
N GLU A 183 11.92 -19.37 8.60
CA GLU A 183 11.93 -17.91 8.71
C GLU A 183 10.97 -17.25 7.72
N VAL A 184 10.30 -16.17 8.14
CA VAL A 184 9.55 -15.32 7.21
C VAL A 184 10.55 -14.51 6.40
N VAL A 185 10.56 -14.70 5.08
CA VAL A 185 11.50 -14.05 4.15
C VAL A 185 10.81 -13.15 3.14
N SER A 186 9.51 -13.35 2.90
CA SER A 186 8.71 -12.52 2.00
C SER A 186 7.30 -12.38 2.52
N VAL A 187 6.66 -11.25 2.21
CA VAL A 187 5.29 -10.94 2.60
C VAL A 187 4.54 -10.32 1.44
N GLY A 188 3.21 -10.30 1.51
CA GLY A 188 2.34 -9.55 0.61
C GLY A 188 0.88 -9.62 1.05
N SER A 189 0.06 -8.70 0.56
CA SER A 189 -1.32 -8.56 1.00
C SER A 189 -2.31 -8.50 -0.17
N LEU A 190 -3.54 -8.97 0.09
CA LEU A 190 -4.69 -8.78 -0.78
C LEU A 190 -5.69 -7.84 -0.12
N VAL A 191 -6.23 -6.92 -0.92
CA VAL A 191 -7.33 -6.03 -0.52
C VAL A 191 -8.51 -6.25 -1.45
N CYS A 192 -9.60 -6.74 -0.89
CA CYS A 192 -10.75 -7.21 -1.63
C CYS A 192 -11.89 -6.19 -1.49
N THR A 193 -12.22 -5.52 -2.59
CA THR A 193 -13.41 -4.67 -2.69
C THR A 193 -14.42 -5.32 -3.63
N GLN A 194 -15.61 -4.74 -3.72
CA GLN A 194 -16.65 -5.23 -4.62
C GLN A 194 -16.21 -5.22 -6.09
N ASP A 195 -15.42 -4.22 -6.49
CA ASP A 195 -15.10 -3.96 -7.89
C ASP A 195 -13.69 -4.45 -8.29
N SER A 196 -12.78 -4.63 -7.34
CA SER A 196 -11.39 -5.05 -7.61
C SER A 196 -10.70 -5.77 -6.45
N ILE A 197 -9.69 -6.56 -6.81
CA ILE A 197 -8.73 -7.13 -5.85
C ILE A 197 -7.39 -6.41 -6.01
N GLY A 198 -6.94 -5.73 -4.97
CA GLY A 198 -5.63 -5.11 -4.93
C GLY A 198 -4.56 -6.06 -4.40
N ILE A 199 -3.37 -6.03 -5.02
CA ILE A 199 -2.18 -6.72 -4.52
C ILE A 199 -1.20 -5.67 -4.00
N TYR A 200 -0.84 -5.75 -2.72
CA TYR A 200 -0.01 -4.75 -2.04
C TYR A 200 1.08 -5.37 -1.17
N ASP A 201 1.95 -4.49 -0.65
CA ASP A 201 2.91 -4.78 0.43
C ASP A 201 3.80 -5.99 0.14
N ILE A 202 4.11 -6.22 -1.14
CA ILE A 202 5.04 -7.28 -1.53
C ILE A 202 6.45 -6.85 -1.15
N ALA A 203 7.01 -7.55 -0.17
CA ALA A 203 8.36 -7.33 0.30
C ALA A 203 9.12 -8.65 0.38
N THR A 204 10.43 -8.58 0.17
CA THR A 204 11.37 -9.67 0.44
C THR A 204 12.56 -9.08 1.18
N LYS A 205 12.95 -9.72 2.29
CA LYS A 205 14.15 -9.35 3.07
C LYS A 205 15.35 -9.21 2.15
N GLU A 206 16.19 -8.21 2.39
CA GLU A 206 17.27 -7.79 1.48
C GLU A 206 18.21 -8.95 1.13
N GLU A 207 18.65 -9.71 2.14
CA GLU A 207 19.51 -10.88 2.02
C GLU A 207 18.87 -12.08 1.30
N MET A 208 17.56 -12.01 1.05
CA MET A 208 16.77 -13.03 0.35
C MET A 208 16.31 -12.59 -1.04
N ARG A 209 16.65 -11.37 -1.48
CA ARG A 209 16.34 -10.89 -2.84
C ARG A 209 17.13 -11.66 -3.91
N GLY A 210 16.65 -11.60 -5.16
CA GLY A 210 17.26 -12.31 -6.30
C GLY A 210 17.04 -13.83 -6.33
N LYS A 211 16.34 -14.40 -5.32
CA LYS A 211 16.06 -15.85 -5.19
C LYS A 211 14.66 -16.27 -5.64
N GLY A 212 13.88 -15.34 -6.19
CA GLY A 212 12.54 -15.60 -6.73
C GLY A 212 11.37 -15.47 -5.73
N PHE A 213 11.61 -15.29 -4.42
CA PHE A 213 10.54 -15.27 -3.41
C PHE A 213 9.46 -14.19 -3.66
N GLY A 214 9.86 -12.96 -3.98
CA GLY A 214 8.90 -11.87 -4.24
C GLY A 214 8.02 -12.16 -5.46
N SER A 215 8.61 -12.66 -6.56
CA SER A 215 7.84 -13.08 -7.74
C SER A 215 6.90 -14.25 -7.42
N THR A 216 7.36 -15.23 -6.65
CA THR A 216 6.52 -16.36 -6.22
C THR A 216 5.38 -15.90 -5.32
N MET A 217 5.63 -14.95 -4.39
CA MET A 217 4.59 -14.32 -3.57
C MET A 217 3.55 -13.62 -4.45
N PHE A 218 3.98 -12.78 -5.40
CA PHE A 218 3.09 -12.13 -6.34
C PHE A 218 2.20 -13.13 -7.10
N HIS A 219 2.78 -14.18 -7.71
CA HIS A 219 2.03 -15.17 -8.48
C HIS A 219 1.07 -15.98 -7.61
N TYR A 220 1.44 -16.26 -6.35
CA TYR A 220 0.55 -16.88 -5.37
C TYR A 220 -0.64 -15.97 -5.03
N LEU A 221 -0.40 -14.69 -4.74
CA LEU A 221 -1.46 -13.71 -4.48
C LEU A 221 -2.39 -13.55 -5.68
N LEU A 222 -1.85 -13.59 -6.90
CA LEU A 222 -2.63 -13.56 -8.13
C LEU A 222 -3.52 -14.80 -8.31
N GLN A 223 -3.06 -15.97 -7.86
CA GLN A 223 -3.88 -17.19 -7.79
C GLN A 223 -4.99 -17.07 -6.76
N GLU A 224 -4.69 -16.54 -5.58
CA GLU A 224 -5.68 -16.30 -4.53
C GLU A 224 -6.74 -15.30 -4.99
N ALA A 225 -6.32 -14.20 -5.63
CA ALA A 225 -7.23 -13.18 -6.19
C ALA A 225 -8.19 -13.78 -7.22
N LYS A 226 -7.71 -14.68 -8.09
CA LYS A 226 -8.54 -15.34 -9.10
C LYS A 226 -9.68 -16.17 -8.50
N LYS A 227 -9.54 -16.66 -7.27
CA LYS A 227 -10.59 -17.43 -6.58
C LYS A 227 -11.75 -16.55 -6.08
N LEU A 228 -11.59 -15.22 -6.04
CA LEU A 228 -12.54 -14.30 -5.40
C LEU A 228 -13.67 -13.82 -6.31
N ASN A 229 -13.79 -14.35 -7.54
CA ASN A 229 -14.85 -14.04 -8.50
C ASN A 229 -15.05 -12.54 -8.80
N VAL A 230 -13.98 -11.75 -8.65
CA VAL A 230 -13.91 -10.35 -9.06
C VAL A 230 -13.06 -10.28 -10.32
N ALA A 231 -13.52 -9.55 -11.33
CA ALA A 231 -12.86 -9.55 -12.63
C ALA A 231 -11.54 -8.76 -12.64
N GLN A 232 -11.44 -7.68 -11.87
CA GLN A 232 -10.30 -6.78 -11.93
C GLN A 232 -9.31 -7.01 -10.80
N CYS A 233 -8.03 -7.04 -11.14
CA CYS A 233 -6.92 -6.97 -10.18
C CYS A 233 -6.11 -5.71 -10.43
N VAL A 234 -5.75 -5.01 -9.36
CA VAL A 234 -5.06 -3.71 -9.40
C VAL A 234 -3.81 -3.70 -8.54
N LEU A 235 -2.83 -2.90 -8.94
CA LEU A 235 -1.62 -2.63 -8.14
C LEU A 235 -0.94 -1.33 -8.55
N GLN A 236 -0.02 -0.88 -7.70
CA GLN A 236 0.94 0.19 -7.97
C GLN A 236 2.33 -0.45 -8.10
N ALA A 237 2.91 -0.33 -9.29
CA ALA A 237 4.22 -0.90 -9.60
C ALA A 237 5.31 0.13 -9.40
N SER A 238 6.31 -0.19 -8.58
CA SER A 238 7.59 0.52 -8.60
C SER A 238 8.29 0.33 -9.95
N PRO A 239 9.24 1.21 -10.32
CA PRO A 239 10.06 1.05 -11.51
C PRO A 239 10.76 -0.32 -11.58
N ASP A 240 11.19 -0.86 -10.43
CA ASP A 240 11.89 -2.14 -10.34
C ASP A 240 10.95 -3.35 -10.53
N GLY A 241 9.70 -3.25 -10.08
CA GLY A 241 8.72 -4.33 -10.11
C GLY A 241 7.93 -4.44 -11.41
N ILE A 242 7.86 -3.38 -12.22
CA ILE A 242 6.92 -3.25 -13.35
C ILE A 242 6.98 -4.42 -14.35
N ASN A 243 8.18 -4.94 -14.62
CA ASN A 243 8.36 -6.00 -15.61
C ASN A 243 7.79 -7.35 -15.17
N ILE A 244 7.72 -7.60 -13.86
CA ILE A 244 7.09 -8.81 -13.31
C ILE A 244 5.59 -8.80 -13.63
N TYR A 245 4.94 -7.66 -13.36
CA TYR A 245 3.50 -7.51 -13.54
C TYR A 245 3.09 -7.53 -15.02
N LYS A 246 3.86 -6.86 -15.89
CA LYS A 246 3.63 -6.90 -17.35
C LYS A 246 3.66 -8.33 -17.90
N LYS A 247 4.63 -9.14 -17.48
CA LYS A 247 4.73 -10.56 -17.88
C LYS A 247 3.53 -11.39 -17.42
N ALA A 248 2.92 -11.02 -16.30
CA ALA A 248 1.71 -11.66 -15.79
C ALA A 248 0.41 -11.16 -16.45
N GLY A 249 0.48 -10.20 -17.38
CA GLY A 249 -0.67 -9.68 -18.12
C GLY A 249 -1.27 -8.38 -17.56
N PHE A 250 -0.58 -7.71 -16.64
CA PHE A 250 -1.00 -6.37 -16.18
C PHE A 250 -0.65 -5.31 -17.22
N GLN A 251 -1.58 -4.38 -17.44
CA GLN A 251 -1.42 -3.22 -18.30
C GLN A 251 -1.29 -1.94 -17.47
N SER A 252 -0.44 -1.02 -17.93
CA SER A 252 -0.29 0.32 -17.36
C SER A 252 -1.50 1.17 -17.73
N VAL A 253 -2.12 1.82 -16.75
CA VAL A 253 -3.31 2.68 -16.93
C VAL A 253 -3.10 4.11 -16.42
N GLY A 254 -2.01 4.37 -15.71
CA GLY A 254 -1.59 5.71 -15.33
C GLY A 254 -0.43 5.70 -14.35
N GLN A 255 -0.27 6.80 -13.64
CA GLN A 255 0.81 7.02 -12.70
C GLN A 255 0.24 7.67 -11.43
N MET A 256 0.76 7.26 -10.28
CA MET A 256 0.52 7.90 -8.99
C MET A 256 1.84 8.45 -8.47
N THR A 257 1.80 9.66 -7.94
CA THR A 257 2.97 10.30 -7.32
C THR A 257 2.73 10.43 -5.83
N VAL A 258 3.82 10.28 -5.07
CA VAL A 258 3.84 10.37 -3.62
C VAL A 258 4.69 11.55 -3.20
N PHE A 259 4.14 12.40 -2.36
CA PHE A 259 4.85 13.47 -1.67
C PHE A 259 4.84 13.21 -0.17
N GLU A 260 5.90 13.55 0.54
CA GLU A 260 6.05 13.21 1.97
C GLU A 260 6.76 14.32 2.75
N ASN A 261 6.66 14.27 4.09
CA ASN A 261 7.27 15.23 5.01
C ASN A 261 8.21 14.59 6.07
N ARG A 262 8.47 13.28 6.00
CA ARG A 262 9.37 12.51 6.88
C ARG A 262 10.74 13.17 7.02
N HIS A 263 11.29 13.70 5.94
CA HIS A 263 12.57 14.43 5.96
C HIS A 263 12.60 15.69 6.86
N LEU A 264 11.46 16.13 7.40
CA LEU A 264 11.38 17.21 8.39
C LEU A 264 11.62 16.73 9.83
N PHE A 265 11.61 15.41 10.05
CA PHE A 265 11.71 14.78 11.38
C PHE A 265 12.86 13.78 11.52
N GLU A 266 13.53 13.44 10.41
CA GLU A 266 14.76 12.63 10.37
C GLU A 266 16.04 13.45 10.66
#